data_AF-A0A3L6JM27-F1
#
_entry.id   AF-A0A3L6JM27-F1
#
_cell.length_a   1.000
_cell.length_b   1.000
_cell.length_c   1.000
_cell.angle_alpha   90.00
_cell.angle_beta   90.00
_cell.angle_gamma   90.00
#
_symmetry.space_group_name_H-M   'P 1'
#
loop_
_entity.id
_entity.type
_entity.pdbx_description
1 polymer ?
#
loop_
_entity_poly.entity_id
_entity_poly.type
_entity_poly.pdbx_seq_one_letter_code
_entity_poly.pdbx_strand_id
1 'polypeptide(L)'
;MVARKQIVKGAIGHLVLFFINFCVLVGIIESMNLFQQDLPFLNVLLLIYMVVHTFILLSIQLGIQVLELVRIRMPSFLIAYYFQFSDEELIPLRILDPTKSKLAVVVLLLVITGGPILYPVFAVYGFLFAYAHVLTIALDPGTILFYFGVFLNWMPPVIGVIVAMVIVSIVIIEFKHV
;
A
#
# COMPACT_ATOMS: atom_id res chain seq x y z
N MET A 1 -23.64 1.45 -22.83
CA MET A 1 -22.21 1.62 -23.19
C MET A 1 -21.40 2.41 -22.15
N VAL A 2 -21.94 3.49 -21.56
CA VAL A 2 -21.22 4.34 -20.58
C VAL A 2 -20.79 3.56 -19.31
N ALA A 3 -21.67 2.73 -18.76
CA ALA A 3 -21.37 1.93 -17.57
C ALA A 3 -20.22 0.92 -17.77
N ARG A 4 -20.17 0.23 -18.91
CA ARG A 4 -19.09 -0.72 -19.24
C ARG A 4 -17.74 -0.01 -19.36
N LYS A 5 -17.70 1.20 -19.95
CA LYS A 5 -16.48 2.01 -20.04
C LYS A 5 -15.99 2.47 -18.66
N GLN A 6 -16.89 2.85 -17.76
CA GLN A 6 -16.53 3.25 -16.39
C GLN A 6 -15.97 2.08 -15.56
N ILE A 7 -16.56 0.89 -15.66
CA ILE A 7 -16.07 -0.30 -14.97
C ILE A 7 -14.67 -0.67 -15.44
N VAL A 8 -14.43 -0.69 -16.76
CA VAL A 8 -13.11 -0.99 -17.32
C VAL A 8 -12.09 0.08 -16.89
N LYS A 9 -12.46 1.37 -16.92
CA LYS A 9 -11.59 2.45 -16.46
C LYS A 9 -11.24 2.31 -14.97
N GLY A 10 -12.22 1.95 -14.14
CA GLY A 10 -12.02 1.68 -12.72
C GLY A 10 -11.07 0.50 -12.49
N ALA A 11 -11.31 -0.62 -13.17
CA ALA A 11 -10.46 -1.82 -13.08
C ALA A 11 -9.01 -1.52 -13.49
N ILE A 12 -8.80 -0.80 -14.60
CA ILE A 12 -7.46 -0.38 -15.04
C ILE A 12 -6.83 0.54 -14.01
N GLY A 13 -7.56 1.53 -13.49
CA GLY A 13 -7.05 2.42 -12.45
C GLY A 13 -6.60 1.65 -11.22
N HIS A 14 -7.40 0.68 -10.77
CA HIS A 14 -7.06 -0.16 -9.62
C HIS A 14 -5.83 -1.02 -9.90
N LEU A 15 -5.73 -1.60 -11.09
CA LEU A 15 -4.56 -2.41 -11.47
C LEU A 15 -3.28 -1.56 -11.49
N VAL A 16 -3.34 -0.37 -12.08
CA VAL A 16 -2.20 0.57 -12.13
C VAL A 16 -1.79 1.00 -10.73
N LEU A 17 -2.74 1.41 -9.89
CA LEU A 17 -2.44 1.80 -8.52
C LEU A 17 -1.91 0.62 -7.70
N PHE A 18 -2.46 -0.58 -7.89
CA PHE A 18 -1.97 -1.79 -7.24
C PHE A 18 -0.50 -2.06 -7.62
N PHE A 19 -0.16 -1.91 -8.90
CA PHE A 19 1.22 -2.05 -9.37
C PHE A 19 2.15 -1.01 -8.73
N ILE A 20 1.73 0.26 -8.65
CA ILE A 20 2.50 1.31 -7.97
C ILE A 20 2.71 0.94 -6.50
N ASN A 21 1.65 0.54 -5.80
CA ASN A 21 1.70 0.14 -4.39
C ASN A 21 2.64 -1.08 -4.19
N PHE A 22 2.62 -2.04 -5.12
CA PHE A 22 3.55 -3.17 -5.14
C PHE A 22 5.00 -2.70 -5.29
N CYS A 23 5.28 -1.79 -6.22
CA CYS A 23 6.63 -1.22 -6.35
C CYS A 23 7.07 -0.50 -5.07
N VAL A 24 6.19 0.27 -4.42
CA VAL A 24 6.51 0.90 -3.13
C VAL A 24 6.83 -0.14 -2.06
N LEU A 25 6.04 -1.22 -1.97
CA LEU A 25 6.29 -2.31 -1.03
C LEU A 25 7.67 -2.94 -1.26
N VAL A 26 7.99 -3.27 -2.51
CA VAL A 26 9.32 -3.80 -2.88
C VAL A 26 10.40 -2.82 -2.47
N GLY A 27 10.23 -1.52 -2.75
CA GLY A 27 11.19 -0.50 -2.36
C GLY A 27 11.41 -0.42 -0.85
N ILE A 28 10.34 -0.53 -0.06
CA ILE A 28 10.42 -0.58 1.41
C ILE A 28 11.21 -1.81 1.86
N ILE A 29 10.87 -3.00 1.36
CA ILE A 29 11.53 -4.25 1.73
C ILE A 29 13.02 -4.19 1.37
N GLU A 30 13.36 -3.79 0.16
CA GLU A 30 14.74 -3.71 -0.30
C GLU A 30 15.55 -2.64 0.43
N SER A 31 14.91 -1.56 0.89
CA SER A 31 15.60 -0.55 1.71
C SER A 31 16.02 -1.09 3.07
N MET A 32 15.44 -2.20 3.55
CA MET A 32 15.86 -2.83 4.80
C MET A 32 17.29 -3.36 4.72
N ASN A 33 17.75 -3.73 3.53
CA ASN A 33 19.12 -4.19 3.30
C ASN A 33 20.15 -3.07 3.53
N LEU A 34 19.74 -1.79 3.43
CA LEU A 34 20.63 -0.66 3.71
C LEU A 34 21.02 -0.57 5.19
N PHE A 35 20.23 -1.13 6.12
CA PHE A 35 20.59 -1.19 7.54
C PHE A 35 21.74 -2.16 7.83
N GLN A 36 22.10 -3.03 6.89
CA GLN A 36 23.26 -3.93 7.03
C GLN A 36 24.58 -3.22 6.72
N GLN A 37 24.52 -1.97 6.22
CA GLN A 37 25.69 -1.15 5.92
C GLN A 37 26.04 -0.25 7.11
N ASP A 38 27.33 0.07 7.27
CA ASP A 38 27.81 1.05 8.26
C ASP A 38 27.42 2.48 7.85
N LEU A 39 26.14 2.81 8.06
CA LEU A 39 25.58 4.12 7.75
C LEU A 39 25.83 5.11 8.91
N PRO A 40 26.12 6.40 8.62
CA PRO A 40 26.11 7.44 9.63
C PRO A 40 24.77 7.50 10.38
N PHE A 41 24.80 7.79 11.69
CA PHE A 41 23.61 7.80 12.55
C PHE A 41 22.45 8.63 11.98
N LEU A 42 22.73 9.80 11.41
CA LEU A 42 21.70 10.66 10.82
C LEU A 42 21.00 9.98 9.63
N ASN A 43 21.74 9.24 8.81
CA ASN A 43 21.18 8.52 7.67
C ASN A 43 20.31 7.35 8.13
N VAL A 44 20.71 6.65 9.20
CA VAL A 44 19.90 5.59 9.82
C VAL A 44 18.57 6.16 10.31
N LEU A 45 18.60 7.29 11.04
CA LEU A 45 17.39 7.93 11.55
C LEU A 45 16.46 8.37 10.40
N LEU A 46 17.03 8.95 9.35
CA LEU A 46 16.28 9.39 8.18
C LEU A 46 15.67 8.19 7.43
N LEU A 47 16.42 7.10 7.25
CA LEU A 47 15.92 5.87 6.64
C LEU A 47 14.78 5.25 7.44
N ILE A 48 14.89 5.19 8.78
CA ILE A 48 13.80 4.73 9.65
C ILE A 48 12.55 5.58 9.45
N TYR A 49 12.68 6.90 9.46
CA TYR A 49 11.57 7.81 9.20
C TYR A 49 10.93 7.52 7.84
N MET A 50 11.72 7.45 6.77
CA MET A 50 11.26 7.19 5.41
C MET A 50 10.48 5.88 5.30
N VAL A 51 11.03 4.80 5.87
CA VAL A 51 10.46 3.46 5.85
C VAL A 51 9.16 3.42 6.61
N VAL A 52 9.17 3.85 7.88
CA VAL A 52 7.99 3.76 8.76
C VAL A 52 6.87 4.63 8.21
N HIS A 53 7.20 5.86 7.79
CA HIS A 53 6.25 6.79 7.19
C HIS A 53 5.59 6.18 5.95
N THR A 54 6.39 5.70 4.99
CA THR A 54 5.88 5.16 3.72
C THR A 54 5.12 3.85 3.94
N PHE A 55 5.55 3.01 4.90
CA PHE A 55 4.86 1.77 5.24
C PHE A 55 3.46 2.00 5.80
N ILE A 56 3.30 2.98 6.70
CA ILE A 56 1.99 3.37 7.22
C ILE A 56 1.13 3.93 6.10
N LEU A 57 1.66 4.86 5.29
CA LEU A 57 0.94 5.47 4.18
C LEU A 57 0.48 4.41 3.15
N LEU A 58 1.35 3.46 2.81
CA LEU A 58 1.05 2.34 1.90
C LEU A 58 -0.06 1.45 2.45
N SER A 59 -0.03 1.13 3.75
CA SER A 59 -1.04 0.30 4.40
C SER A 59 -2.43 0.95 4.32
N ILE A 60 -2.50 2.27 4.57
CA ILE A 60 -3.76 3.04 4.44
C ILE A 60 -4.19 3.14 2.97
N GLN A 61 -3.25 3.40 2.05
CA GLN A 61 -3.50 3.44 0.60
C GLN A 61 -4.15 2.14 0.09
N LEU A 62 -3.61 0.98 0.50
CA LEU A 62 -4.16 -0.32 0.14
C LEU A 62 -5.55 -0.54 0.73
N GLY A 63 -5.76 -0.17 2.01
CA GLY A 63 -7.06 -0.27 2.65
C GLY A 63 -8.16 0.54 1.95
N ILE A 64 -7.84 1.77 1.54
CA ILE A 64 -8.77 2.63 0.79
C ILE A 64 -9.01 2.07 -0.61
N GLN A 65 -7.96 1.61 -1.28
CA GLN A 65 -8.08 1.00 -2.60
C GLN A 65 -9.03 -0.20 -2.56
N VAL A 66 -8.89 -1.08 -1.57
CA VAL A 66 -9.81 -2.21 -1.37
C VAL A 66 -11.24 -1.74 -1.09
N LEU A 67 -11.40 -0.73 -0.22
CA LEU A 67 -12.72 -0.15 0.08
C LEU A 67 -13.41 0.42 -1.18
N GLU A 68 -12.66 1.10 -2.03
CA GLU A 68 -13.16 1.67 -3.27
C GLU A 68 -13.43 0.62 -4.33
N LEU A 69 -12.62 -0.43 -4.40
CA LEU A 69 -12.83 -1.57 -5.27
C LEU A 69 -14.15 -2.28 -4.92
N VAL A 70 -14.40 -2.54 -3.63
CA VAL A 70 -15.65 -3.12 -3.11
C VAL A 70 -16.86 -2.23 -3.44
N ARG A 71 -16.67 -0.90 -3.42
CA ARG A 71 -17.72 0.09 -3.74
C ARG A 71 -17.84 0.38 -5.24
N ILE A 72 -17.06 -0.28 -6.10
CA ILE A 72 -17.03 -0.07 -7.56
C ILE A 72 -16.78 1.42 -7.90
N ARG A 73 -15.84 2.03 -7.18
CA ARG A 73 -15.39 3.41 -7.40
C ARG A 73 -14.01 3.43 -8.05
N MET A 74 -13.69 4.55 -8.69
CA MET A 74 -12.31 4.82 -9.11
C MET A 74 -11.40 4.82 -7.88
N PRO A 75 -10.17 4.31 -8.00
CA PRO A 75 -9.22 4.39 -6.90
C PRO A 75 -8.79 5.83 -6.65
N SER A 76 -8.66 6.17 -5.38
CA SER A 76 -8.08 7.40 -4.87
C SER A 76 -6.60 7.19 -4.62
N PHE A 77 -5.76 8.06 -5.19
CA PHE A 77 -4.35 8.11 -4.88
C PHE A 77 -4.12 9.11 -3.73
N LEU A 78 -3.94 8.61 -2.50
CA LEU A 78 -3.95 9.42 -1.28
C LEU A 78 -3.01 10.63 -1.33
N ILE A 79 -1.84 10.44 -1.93
CA ILE A 79 -0.79 11.45 -2.00
C ILE A 79 -1.22 12.66 -2.82
N ALA A 80 -2.06 12.46 -3.83
CA ALA A 80 -2.65 13.54 -4.61
C ALA A 80 -4.05 13.92 -4.13
N TYR A 81 -4.70 13.08 -3.32
CA TYR A 81 -6.13 13.17 -3.02
C TYR A 81 -6.52 14.50 -2.38
N TYR A 82 -5.80 14.93 -1.33
CA TYR A 82 -6.12 16.19 -0.64
C TYR A 82 -5.82 17.44 -1.50
N PHE A 83 -4.92 17.33 -2.47
CA PHE A 83 -4.58 18.44 -3.38
C PHE A 83 -5.58 18.64 -4.52
N GLN A 84 -6.58 17.75 -4.64
CA GLN A 84 -7.62 17.84 -5.68
C GLN A 84 -8.79 18.73 -5.27
N PHE A 85 -8.91 19.06 -3.98
CA PHE A 85 -10.04 19.79 -3.44
C PHE A 85 -9.59 21.16 -2.95
N SER A 86 -10.39 22.20 -3.21
CA SER A 86 -10.21 23.51 -2.59
C SER A 86 -10.73 23.54 -1.15
N ASP A 87 -10.32 24.54 -0.36
CA ASP A 87 -10.71 24.68 1.06
C ASP A 87 -12.24 24.75 1.28
N GLU A 88 -12.99 25.16 0.26
CA GLU A 88 -14.45 25.30 0.31
C GLU A 88 -15.20 24.04 -0.16
N GLU A 89 -14.51 23.06 -0.73
CA GLU A 89 -15.11 21.84 -1.25
C GLU A 89 -15.21 20.74 -0.20
N LEU A 90 -16.35 20.05 -0.18
CA LEU A 90 -16.56 18.91 0.71
C LEU A 90 -15.80 17.68 0.20
N ILE A 91 -14.98 17.09 1.07
CA ILE A 91 -14.26 15.85 0.77
C ILE A 91 -15.28 14.69 0.63
N PRO A 92 -15.35 14.01 -0.52
CA PRO A 92 -16.42 13.05 -0.80
C PRO A 92 -16.31 11.75 0.00
N LEU A 93 -15.09 11.34 0.36
CA LEU A 93 -14.84 10.18 1.22
C LEU A 93 -14.79 10.62 2.68
N ARG A 94 -15.88 10.38 3.42
CA ARG A 94 -15.97 10.69 4.87
C ARG A 94 -14.81 10.13 5.71
N ILE A 95 -14.25 8.98 5.33
CA ILE A 95 -13.10 8.37 6.04
C ILE A 95 -11.81 9.18 5.87
N LEU A 96 -11.74 9.99 4.81
CA LEU A 96 -10.65 10.92 4.46
C LEU A 96 -11.01 12.38 4.74
N ASP A 97 -12.12 12.65 5.43
CA ASP A 97 -12.45 14.00 5.88
C ASP A 97 -11.82 14.24 7.28
N PRO A 98 -10.83 15.14 7.43
CA PRO A 98 -10.14 15.39 8.70
C PRO A 98 -11.06 15.98 9.77
N THR A 99 -12.19 16.59 9.37
CA THR A 99 -13.19 17.10 10.32
C THR A 99 -14.08 16.00 10.91
N LYS A 100 -14.12 14.82 10.27
CA LYS A 100 -14.99 13.70 10.65
C LYS A 100 -14.23 12.46 11.12
N SER A 101 -12.96 12.31 10.77
CA SER A 101 -12.19 11.08 10.95
C SER A 101 -10.79 11.34 11.51
N LYS A 102 -10.45 10.70 12.63
CA LYS A 102 -9.07 10.72 13.17
C LYS A 102 -8.07 10.09 12.19
N LEU A 103 -8.51 9.08 11.44
CA LEU A 103 -7.68 8.46 10.40
C LEU A 103 -7.34 9.48 9.32
N ALA A 104 -8.31 10.30 8.88
CA ALA A 104 -8.07 11.34 7.89
C ALA A 104 -7.01 12.34 8.34
N VAL A 105 -7.03 12.75 9.62
CA VAL A 105 -5.98 13.61 10.19
C VAL A 105 -4.61 12.95 10.09
N VAL A 106 -4.50 11.67 10.46
CA VAL A 106 -3.24 10.91 10.34
C VAL A 106 -2.78 10.84 8.88
N VAL A 107 -3.68 10.55 7.95
CA VAL A 107 -3.35 10.50 6.52
C VAL A 107 -2.89 11.87 6.02
N LEU A 108 -3.59 12.94 6.39
CA LEU A 108 -3.21 14.31 6.01
C LEU A 108 -1.81 14.67 6.52
N LEU A 109 -1.51 14.33 7.78
CA LEU A 109 -0.18 14.52 8.35
C LEU A 109 0.88 13.72 7.59
N LEU A 110 0.62 12.46 7.24
CA LEU A 110 1.55 11.65 6.44
C LEU A 110 1.76 12.25 5.04
N VAL A 111 0.69 12.71 4.39
CA VAL A 111 0.78 13.35 3.07
C VAL A 111 1.63 14.62 3.17
N ILE A 112 1.36 15.53 4.11
CA ILE A 112 2.10 16.79 4.22
C ILE A 112 3.57 16.57 4.63
N THR A 113 3.85 15.63 5.52
CA THR A 113 5.22 15.44 6.07
C THR A 113 6.16 14.68 5.13
N GLY A 114 5.66 14.02 4.08
CA GLY A 114 6.54 13.31 3.16
C GLY A 114 5.89 12.54 2.02
N GLY A 115 4.57 12.33 2.01
CA GLY A 115 3.89 11.49 1.02
C GLY A 115 4.26 11.80 -0.45
N PRO A 116 4.17 13.06 -0.92
CA PRO A 116 4.50 13.45 -2.29
C PRO A 116 5.94 13.17 -2.74
N ILE A 117 6.89 13.06 -1.80
CA ILE A 117 8.31 12.87 -2.11
C ILE A 117 8.71 11.41 -1.86
N LEU A 118 8.45 10.91 -0.66
CA LEU A 118 8.89 9.59 -0.23
C LEU A 118 8.23 8.49 -1.05
N TYR A 119 6.93 8.61 -1.31
CA TYR A 119 6.19 7.55 -1.97
C TYR A 119 6.65 7.32 -3.42
N PRO A 120 6.81 8.36 -4.27
CA PRO A 120 7.44 8.17 -5.59
C PRO A 120 8.87 7.64 -5.51
N VAL A 121 9.68 8.07 -4.53
CA VAL A 121 11.05 7.57 -4.36
C VAL A 121 11.05 6.05 -4.14
N PHE A 122 10.23 5.56 -3.21
CA PHE A 122 10.10 4.11 -2.98
C PHE A 122 9.48 3.37 -4.16
N ALA A 123 8.52 3.97 -4.87
CA ALA A 123 7.93 3.38 -6.07
C ALA A 123 8.98 3.18 -7.18
N VAL A 124 9.79 4.21 -7.46
CA VAL A 124 10.85 4.14 -8.47
C VAL A 124 11.93 3.15 -8.04
N TYR A 125 12.39 3.24 -6.80
CA TYR A 125 13.40 2.33 -6.26
C TYR A 125 12.95 0.87 -6.36
N GLY A 126 11.74 0.55 -5.88
CA GLY A 126 11.23 -0.81 -5.96
C GLY A 126 10.88 -1.27 -7.37
N PHE A 127 10.48 -0.37 -8.27
CA PHE A 127 10.33 -0.70 -9.69
C PHE A 127 11.65 -1.15 -10.31
N LEU A 128 12.75 -0.44 -10.05
CA LEU A 128 14.08 -0.81 -10.55
C LEU A 128 14.50 -2.21 -10.06
N PHE A 129 14.25 -2.51 -8.78
CA PHE A 129 14.52 -3.83 -8.21
C PHE A 129 13.64 -4.94 -8.79
N ALA A 130 12.33 -4.69 -8.91
CA ALA A 130 11.39 -5.63 -9.49
C ALA A 130 11.75 -5.93 -10.95
N TYR A 131 12.09 -4.89 -11.73
CA TYR A 131 12.54 -5.03 -13.11
C TYR A 131 13.82 -5.86 -13.22
N ALA A 132 14.83 -5.55 -12.40
CA ALA A 132 16.07 -6.32 -12.37
C ALA A 132 15.84 -7.80 -12.03
N HIS A 133 14.98 -8.09 -11.05
CA HIS A 133 14.62 -9.47 -10.69
C HIS A 133 13.83 -10.19 -11.79
N VAL A 134 12.89 -9.52 -12.46
CA VAL A 134 12.14 -10.15 -13.56
C VAL A 134 13.08 -10.55 -14.69
N LEU A 135 14.07 -9.71 -15.00
CA LEU A 135 15.08 -10.03 -16.00
C LEU A 135 15.96 -11.22 -15.60
N THR A 136 16.34 -11.35 -14.33
CA THR A 136 17.16 -12.48 -13.88
C THR A 136 16.36 -13.79 -13.83
N ILE A 137 15.14 -13.75 -13.31
CA ILE A 137 14.26 -14.93 -13.18
C ILE A 137 13.85 -15.47 -14.55
N ALA A 138 13.61 -14.60 -15.54
CA ALA A 138 13.30 -15.02 -16.91
C ALA A 138 14.41 -15.85 -17.56
N LEU A 139 15.64 -15.76 -17.04
CA LEU A 139 16.82 -16.47 -17.53
C LEU A 139 17.15 -17.74 -16.72
N ASP A 140 16.49 -17.99 -15.59
CA ASP A 140 16.71 -19.19 -14.76
C ASP A 140 15.39 -19.75 -14.16
N PRO A 141 14.81 -20.81 -14.77
CA PRO A 141 13.62 -21.48 -14.26
C PRO A 141 13.79 -22.09 -12.85
N GLY A 142 15.01 -22.40 -12.41
CA GLY A 142 15.27 -22.94 -11.06
C GLY A 142 14.86 -21.96 -9.97
N THR A 143 15.07 -20.67 -10.22
CA THR A 143 14.67 -19.58 -9.32
C THR A 143 13.15 -19.49 -9.16
N ILE A 144 12.36 -19.77 -10.21
CA ILE A 144 10.88 -19.80 -10.13
C ILE A 144 10.41 -20.91 -9.19
N LEU A 145 10.97 -22.12 -9.33
CA LEU A 145 10.62 -23.27 -8.48
C LEU A 145 11.00 -23.01 -7.01
N PHE A 146 12.14 -22.36 -6.77
CA PHE A 146 12.54 -21.94 -5.43
C PHE A 146 11.51 -20.98 -4.81
N TYR A 147 11.16 -19.89 -5.51
CA TYR A 147 10.16 -18.94 -4.99
C TYR A 147 8.79 -19.57 -4.78
N PHE A 148 8.38 -20.49 -5.66
CA PHE A 148 7.15 -21.24 -5.49
C PHE A 148 7.19 -22.14 -4.25
N GLY A 149 8.32 -22.80 -3.98
CA GLY A 149 8.53 -23.58 -2.76
C GLY A 149 8.50 -22.71 -1.49
N VAL A 150 9.14 -21.54 -1.52
CA VAL A 150 9.06 -20.56 -0.42
C VAL A 150 7.62 -20.12 -0.20
N PHE A 151 6.90 -19.77 -1.26
CA PHE A 151 5.49 -19.37 -1.19
C PHE A 151 4.63 -20.46 -0.56
N LEU A 152 4.76 -21.72 -0.99
CA LEU A 152 3.99 -22.84 -0.47
C LEU A 152 4.24 -23.10 1.02
N ASN A 153 5.44 -22.84 1.52
CA ASN A 153 5.76 -23.02 2.94
C ASN A 153 5.22 -21.87 3.80
N TRP A 154 5.23 -20.63 3.29
CA TRP A 154 4.80 -19.45 4.04
C TRP A 154 3.30 -19.15 3.94
N MET A 155 2.62 -19.57 2.87
CA MET A 155 1.19 -19.29 2.71
C MET A 155 0.29 -19.96 3.73
N PRO A 156 0.45 -21.26 4.08
CA PRO A 156 -0.40 -21.92 5.06
C PRO A 156 -0.46 -21.20 6.43
N PRO A 157 0.66 -20.82 7.08
CA PRO A 157 0.58 -20.10 8.34
C PRO A 157 -0.04 -18.70 8.19
N VAL A 158 0.23 -17.98 7.09
CA VAL A 158 -0.40 -16.67 6.82
C VAL A 158 -1.91 -16.80 6.70
N ILE A 159 -2.41 -17.80 5.96
CA ILE A 159 -3.85 -18.09 5.85
C ILE A 159 -4.44 -18.43 7.21
N GLY A 160 -3.73 -19.23 8.02
CA GLY A 160 -4.14 -19.54 9.39
C GLY A 160 -4.34 -18.29 10.26
N VAL A 161 -3.40 -17.34 10.20
CA VAL A 161 -3.49 -16.06 10.92
C VAL A 161 -4.68 -15.21 10.44
N ILE A 162 -4.90 -15.14 9.12
CA ILE A 162 -6.05 -14.42 8.55
C ILE A 162 -7.37 -15.02 9.05
N VAL A 163 -7.51 -16.35 8.99
CA VAL A 163 -8.70 -17.04 9.48
C VAL A 163 -8.92 -16.77 10.97
N ALA A 164 -7.87 -16.83 11.79
CA ALA A 164 -7.95 -16.51 13.21
C ALA A 164 -8.43 -15.07 13.46
N MET A 165 -7.89 -14.09 12.73
CA MET A 165 -8.33 -12.69 12.83
C MET A 165 -9.78 -12.49 12.42
N VAL A 166 -10.25 -13.20 11.38
CA VAL A 166 -11.66 -13.16 10.95
C VAL A 166 -12.57 -13.71 12.03
N ILE A 167 -12.23 -14.87 12.63
CA ILE A 167 -13.00 -15.46 13.73
C ILE A 167 -13.09 -14.48 14.91
N VAL A 168 -11.95 -13.92 15.35
CA VAL A 168 -11.93 -12.92 16.43
C VAL A 168 -12.78 -11.70 16.10
N SER A 169 -12.71 -11.21 14.86
CA SER A 169 -13.50 -10.06 14.42
C SER A 169 -15.00 -10.35 14.47
N ILE A 170 -15.44 -11.53 14.02
CA ILE A 170 -16.84 -11.96 14.09
C ILE A 170 -17.30 -12.04 15.55
N VAL A 171 -16.50 -12.69 16.41
CA VAL A 171 -16.80 -12.85 17.84
C VAL A 171 -16.96 -11.49 18.53
N ILE A 172 -16.05 -10.54 18.29
CA ILE A 172 -16.13 -9.18 18.85
C ILE A 172 -17.39 -8.45 18.38
N ILE A 173 -17.77 -8.60 17.10
CA ILE A 173 -18.98 -7.98 16.56
C ILE A 173 -20.22 -8.58 17.23
N GLU A 174 -20.30 -9.89 17.36
CA GLU A 174 -21.42 -10.60 17.98
C GLU A 174 -21.59 -10.16 19.44
N PHE A 175 -20.51 -10.18 20.24
CA PHE A 175 -20.55 -9.76 21.65
C PHE A 175 -20.90 -8.28 21.87
N LYS A 176 -20.74 -7.43 20.86
CA LYS A 176 -21.10 -6.01 20.94
C LYS A 176 -22.58 -5.75 20.61
N HIS A 177 -23.26 -6.70 19.96
CA HIS A 177 -24.68 -6.58 19.58
C HIS A 177 -25.64 -7.35 20.50
N VAL A 178 -25.11 -8.15 21.43
CA VAL A 178 -25.86 -8.78 22.55
C VAL A 178 -25.81 -7.88 23.77
#